data_AF-A0A2V5RSI3-F1
#
_entry.id   AF-A0A2V5RSI3-F1
#
_cell.length_a   1.000
_cell.length_b   1.000
_cell.length_c   1.000
_cell.angle_alpha   90.00
_cell.angle_beta   90.00
_cell.angle_gamma   90.00
#
_symmetry.space_group_name_H-M   'P 1'
#
loop_
_entity.id
_entity.type
_entity.pdbx_description
1 polymer ?
#
loop_
_entity_poly.entity_id
_entity_poly.type
_entity_poly.pdbx_seq_one_letter_code
_entity_poly.pdbx_strand_id
1 'polypeptide(L)'
;MKSVLFVCTGNICRSPIAEGLFRRLIGNRRDIEVLSAGVHAVRGQPPSLYAVQVCAEEGTDISDLRSQPLTAALVDRATHIFAMTGAHLETIQTLFPHGAEKSFLLREFEEPGTTVWRDVPDPIGLGREVYEDCARIIGRALPSVLAFVEQSELVRPGAKHSRELSSYSMDDLPRQVETGSFVSKPPRYGEALRRVDPEIFDAIAAEEKRQQENIELIASENFTSRAVMEAQGSVLTNKYAEGYPRKRWYGGCENVDTAEQLAIDRAKRLFGCEHVNVQPHSGAQANMAVYFSMLKPGDKILAMNLAHGGHLTHGHPANFSGKFYTVSQYGVSEKTEQIDYDALQKQAEEVKPVMITAGASAYPRIIDFPRLRQIADSVGAILFIDMAHIAGLVAGGQHPTPIPHAQFITTTTHKSLRGPRGGIVMCQEQFAKQIDATVFPGVQGGPLMHVIAAKAVCFQEALQPQFREYQRQVVLNAKALAAGLAKHGYRIVSGGTDNHLMLVDLRPKEINGKEAQEVLDRAGITVNKNGIPFDTYPIFKPGGIRIGTPAVTTRGMKEEEMLDIADLLAEALANRSNADALEQVRQKVLDLTRRFPLPI
;
A
#
# COMPACT_ATOMS: atom_id res chain seq x y z
N MET A 1 -5.48 -6.40 48.45
CA MET A 1 -5.51 -4.95 48.19
C MET A 1 -5.29 -4.75 46.71
N LYS A 2 -6.26 -4.18 46.00
CA LYS A 2 -6.15 -3.87 44.57
C LYS A 2 -5.36 -2.57 44.44
N SER A 3 -4.43 -2.50 43.50
CA SER A 3 -3.64 -1.30 43.21
C SER A 3 -3.97 -0.81 41.81
N VAL A 4 -4.47 0.42 41.72
CA VAL A 4 -4.88 1.09 40.48
C VAL A 4 -3.85 2.16 40.14
N LEU A 5 -3.27 2.06 38.95
CA LEU A 5 -2.25 2.98 38.48
C LEU A 5 -2.74 3.76 37.24
N PHE A 6 -2.84 5.08 37.34
CA PHE A 6 -3.13 5.94 36.18
C PHE A 6 -1.84 6.42 35.51
N VAL A 7 -1.74 6.29 34.20
CA VAL A 7 -0.50 6.61 33.46
C VAL A 7 -0.76 7.64 32.37
N CYS A 8 0.00 8.74 32.40
CA CYS A 8 0.02 9.73 31.32
C CYS A 8 1.46 10.04 30.85
N THR A 9 1.68 11.13 30.09
CA THR A 9 3.03 11.50 29.64
C THR A 9 3.91 11.97 30.79
N GLY A 10 3.61 13.13 31.38
CA GLY A 10 4.48 13.81 32.35
C GLY A 10 4.09 13.64 33.82
N ASN A 11 2.95 13.00 34.12
CA ASN A 11 2.41 12.85 35.47
C ASN A 11 2.19 14.17 36.23
N ILE A 12 1.78 15.22 35.52
CA ILE A 12 1.47 16.55 36.10
C ILE A 12 0.06 17.07 35.75
N CYS A 13 -0.64 16.47 34.78
CA CYS A 13 -1.98 16.89 34.37
C CYS A 13 -2.99 15.73 34.47
N ARG A 14 -3.08 14.90 33.42
CA ARG A 14 -4.11 13.86 33.26
C ARG A 14 -4.12 12.78 34.35
N SER A 15 -2.97 12.14 34.61
CA SER A 15 -2.93 11.06 35.60
C SER A 15 -3.07 11.53 37.07
N PRO A 16 -2.58 12.71 37.48
CA PRO A 16 -2.96 13.30 38.76
C PRO A 16 -4.46 13.64 38.90
N ILE A 17 -5.09 14.16 37.84
CA ILE A 17 -6.55 14.41 37.82
C ILE A 17 -7.31 13.09 38.04
N ALA A 18 -6.96 12.04 37.30
CA ALA A 18 -7.56 10.72 37.48
C ALA A 18 -7.34 10.14 38.88
N GLU A 19 -6.14 10.26 39.46
CA GLU A 19 -5.85 9.81 40.82
C GLU A 19 -6.71 10.54 41.86
N GLY A 20 -6.82 11.87 41.77
CA GLY A 20 -7.62 12.68 42.68
C GLY A 20 -9.11 12.36 42.61
N LEU A 21 -9.67 12.40 41.40
CA LEU A 21 -11.10 12.10 41.19
C LEU A 21 -11.44 10.66 41.57
N PHE A 22 -10.55 9.69 41.31
CA PHE A 22 -10.80 8.30 41.68
C PHE A 22 -10.69 8.08 43.19
N ARG A 23 -9.76 8.76 43.88
CA ARG A 23 -9.71 8.77 45.36
C ARG A 23 -10.99 9.31 45.98
N ARG A 24 -11.52 10.42 45.46
CA ARG A 24 -12.83 10.94 45.87
C ARG A 24 -13.94 9.91 45.66
N LEU A 25 -13.95 9.26 44.49
CA LEU A 25 -14.95 8.26 44.13
C LEU A 25 -14.95 7.04 45.08
N ILE A 26 -13.77 6.55 45.48
CA ILE A 26 -13.67 5.40 46.40
C ILE A 26 -13.82 5.78 47.88
N GLY A 27 -13.75 7.06 48.23
CA GLY A 27 -13.89 7.57 49.59
C GLY A 27 -12.87 6.98 50.57
N ASN A 28 -13.33 6.50 51.73
CA ASN A 28 -12.47 5.97 52.80
C ASN A 28 -12.11 4.48 52.64
N ARG A 29 -12.31 3.90 51.45
CA ARG A 29 -11.99 2.50 51.19
C ARG A 29 -10.49 2.25 51.29
N ARG A 30 -10.12 1.16 51.95
CA ARG A 30 -8.72 0.74 52.17
C ARG A 30 -8.33 -0.51 51.37
N ASP A 31 -9.29 -1.11 50.68
CA ASP A 31 -9.07 -2.29 49.85
C ASP A 31 -8.51 -1.95 48.46
N ILE A 32 -8.58 -0.67 48.06
CA ILE A 32 -8.08 -0.12 46.80
C ILE A 32 -7.03 0.96 47.08
N GLU A 33 -5.85 0.79 46.53
CA GLU A 33 -4.80 1.81 46.47
C GLU A 33 -4.81 2.50 45.11
N VAL A 34 -4.62 3.81 45.09
CA VAL A 34 -4.62 4.62 43.87
C VAL A 34 -3.32 5.39 43.76
N LEU A 35 -2.65 5.24 42.63
CA LEU A 35 -1.39 5.88 42.29
C LEU A 35 -1.45 6.44 40.86
N SER A 36 -0.55 7.36 40.55
CA SER A 36 -0.30 7.82 39.19
C SER A 36 1.19 7.86 38.87
N ALA A 37 1.50 7.71 37.59
CA ALA A 37 2.85 7.80 37.06
C ALA A 37 2.84 8.37 35.64
N GLY A 38 4.04 8.58 35.07
CA GLY A 38 4.17 9.03 33.69
C GLY A 38 5.32 8.37 32.94
N VAL A 39 5.08 8.08 31.65
CA VAL A 39 6.05 7.40 30.78
C VAL A 39 7.31 8.24 30.49
N HIS A 40 7.19 9.56 30.61
CA HIS A 40 8.29 10.53 30.46
C HIS A 40 8.30 11.55 31.60
N ALA A 41 7.86 11.16 32.80
CA ALA A 41 7.79 12.06 33.94
C ALA A 41 9.18 12.36 34.53
N VAL A 42 9.46 13.64 34.74
CA VAL A 42 10.54 14.09 35.63
C VAL A 42 10.05 13.93 37.06
N ARG A 43 10.81 13.28 37.94
CA ARG A 43 10.40 13.03 39.34
C ARG A 43 10.30 14.34 40.14
N GLY A 44 9.23 14.49 40.93
CA GLY A 44 9.11 15.51 41.97
C GLY A 44 8.44 16.82 41.56
N GLN A 45 7.90 16.94 40.34
CA GLN A 45 7.16 18.12 39.92
C GLN A 45 5.75 18.12 40.52
N PRO A 46 5.21 19.28 40.94
CA PRO A 46 3.82 19.38 41.34
C PRO A 46 2.89 19.26 40.12
N PRO A 47 1.61 18.89 40.30
CA PRO A 47 0.62 19.01 39.24
C PRO A 47 0.51 20.45 38.73
N SER A 48 0.07 20.61 37.49
CA SER A 48 -0.14 21.93 36.92
C SER A 48 -1.22 22.69 37.70
N LEU A 49 -1.11 24.02 37.74
CA LEU A 49 -2.05 24.88 38.47
C LEU A 49 -3.51 24.60 38.06
N TYR A 50 -3.77 24.47 36.75
CA TYR A 50 -5.11 24.19 36.26
C TYR A 50 -5.60 22.79 36.63
N ALA A 51 -4.72 21.78 36.67
CA ALA A 51 -5.08 20.45 37.16
C ALA A 51 -5.51 20.48 38.65
N VAL A 52 -4.80 21.25 39.48
CA VAL A 52 -5.17 21.46 40.90
C VAL A 52 -6.53 22.17 41.00
N GLN A 53 -6.73 23.24 40.24
CA GLN A 53 -7.96 24.04 40.28
C GLN A 53 -9.19 23.22 39.87
N VAL A 54 -9.14 22.50 38.75
CA VAL A 54 -10.29 21.69 38.29
C VAL A 54 -10.61 20.54 39.26
N CYS A 55 -9.59 19.96 39.90
CA CYS A 55 -9.81 18.95 40.94
C CYS A 55 -10.43 19.55 42.21
N ALA A 56 -9.98 20.74 42.62
CA ALA A 56 -10.53 21.42 43.81
C ALA A 56 -12.00 21.80 43.62
N GLU A 57 -12.40 22.19 42.41
CA GLU A 57 -13.80 22.44 42.03
C GLU A 57 -14.63 21.15 42.09
N GLU A 58 -14.01 20.03 41.74
CA GLU A 58 -14.51 18.68 41.99
C GLU A 58 -14.22 18.17 43.41
N GLY A 59 -14.04 19.05 44.40
CA GLY A 59 -13.96 18.71 45.81
C GLY A 59 -12.81 17.77 46.20
N THR A 60 -11.72 17.72 45.43
CA THR A 60 -10.51 16.96 45.77
C THR A 60 -9.25 17.79 45.60
N ASP A 61 -8.36 17.76 46.60
CA ASP A 61 -7.07 18.42 46.51
C ASP A 61 -5.99 17.44 46.01
N ILE A 62 -5.27 17.85 44.97
CA ILE A 62 -4.13 17.09 44.42
C ILE A 62 -2.81 17.85 44.53
N SER A 63 -2.77 19.01 45.19
CA SER A 63 -1.61 19.90 45.27
C SER A 63 -0.36 19.24 45.88
N ASP A 64 -0.56 18.23 46.73
CA ASP A 64 0.51 17.46 47.36
C ASP A 64 1.04 16.30 46.52
N LEU A 65 0.40 15.96 45.40
CA LEU A 65 0.92 14.93 44.51
C LEU A 65 2.27 15.37 43.91
N ARG A 66 3.14 14.41 43.62
CA ARG A 66 4.42 14.67 42.97
C ARG A 66 4.60 13.68 41.84
N SER A 67 5.00 14.20 40.68
CA SER A 67 5.22 13.39 39.50
C SER A 67 6.26 12.30 39.78
N GLN A 68 6.06 11.12 39.20
CA GLN A 68 7.01 10.03 39.24
C GLN A 68 7.07 9.28 37.91
N PRO A 69 8.27 8.87 37.45
CA PRO A 69 8.40 8.05 36.26
C PRO A 69 7.74 6.69 36.48
N LEU A 70 7.13 6.16 35.42
CA LEU A 70 6.66 4.78 35.39
C LEU A 70 7.87 3.84 35.52
N THR A 71 7.80 2.90 36.47
CA THR A 71 8.87 1.93 36.72
C THR A 71 8.31 0.51 36.77
N ALA A 72 9.18 -0.49 36.57
CA ALA A 72 8.81 -1.90 36.69
C ALA A 72 8.17 -2.20 38.05
N ALA A 73 8.69 -1.65 39.15
CA ALA A 73 8.13 -1.84 40.48
C ALA A 73 6.69 -1.30 40.62
N LEU A 74 6.36 -0.17 39.98
CA LEU A 74 5.00 0.35 39.96
C LEU A 74 4.08 -0.52 39.10
N VAL A 75 4.57 -1.00 37.96
CA VAL A 75 3.82 -1.91 37.08
C VAL A 75 3.58 -3.24 37.76
N ASP A 76 4.58 -3.85 38.40
CA ASP A 76 4.48 -5.11 39.14
C ASP A 76 3.45 -5.03 40.25
N ARG A 77 3.49 -3.93 41.03
CA ARG A 77 2.57 -3.68 42.13
C ARG A 77 1.14 -3.42 41.67
N ALA A 78 0.96 -2.77 40.52
CA ALA A 78 -0.36 -2.46 39.99
C ALA A 78 -1.13 -3.76 39.67
N THR A 79 -2.38 -3.80 40.09
CA THR A 79 -3.33 -4.83 39.65
C THR A 79 -4.06 -4.42 38.38
N HIS A 80 -4.24 -3.11 38.18
CA HIS A 80 -4.89 -2.52 37.02
C HIS A 80 -4.17 -1.21 36.68
N ILE A 81 -3.89 -1.00 35.40
CA ILE A 81 -3.20 0.17 34.87
C ILE A 81 -4.11 0.82 33.83
N PHE A 82 -4.41 2.11 34.00
CA PHE A 82 -5.26 2.85 33.07
C PHE A 82 -4.43 3.95 32.38
N ALA A 83 -4.19 3.73 31.10
CA ALA A 83 -3.46 4.64 30.22
C ALA A 83 -4.38 5.74 29.68
N MET A 84 -3.85 6.96 29.55
CA MET A 84 -4.63 8.09 29.00
C MET A 84 -4.71 8.06 27.47
N THR A 85 -3.72 7.48 26.80
CA THR A 85 -3.69 7.34 25.34
C THR A 85 -3.23 5.95 24.90
N GLY A 86 -3.52 5.59 23.65
CA GLY A 86 -2.99 4.36 23.04
C GLY A 86 -1.46 4.32 23.06
N ALA A 87 -0.78 5.45 22.87
CA ALA A 87 0.68 5.55 22.94
C ALA A 87 1.23 5.26 24.36
N HIS A 88 0.50 5.66 25.42
CA HIS A 88 0.89 5.29 26.79
C HIS A 88 0.75 3.79 27.02
N LEU A 89 -0.33 3.18 26.50
CA LEU A 89 -0.56 1.75 26.60
C LEU A 89 0.53 0.96 25.87
N GLU A 90 0.86 1.37 24.64
CA GLU A 90 1.96 0.80 23.85
C GLU A 90 3.31 0.95 24.58
N THR A 91 3.57 2.10 25.21
CA THR A 91 4.79 2.31 25.99
C THR A 91 4.87 1.38 27.21
N ILE A 92 3.76 1.19 27.92
CA ILE A 92 3.69 0.22 29.03
C ILE A 92 3.97 -1.20 28.52
N GLN A 93 3.33 -1.60 27.42
CA GLN A 93 3.49 -2.93 26.82
C GLN A 93 4.91 -3.18 26.31
N THR A 94 5.54 -2.16 25.74
CA THR A 94 6.91 -2.24 25.21
C THR A 94 7.95 -2.30 26.32
N LEU A 95 7.85 -1.43 27.32
CA LEU A 95 8.85 -1.32 28.39
C LEU A 95 8.62 -2.34 29.51
N PHE A 96 7.38 -2.74 29.74
CA PHE A 96 6.96 -3.64 30.81
C PHE A 96 5.95 -4.70 30.28
N PRO A 97 6.38 -5.68 29.48
CA PRO A 97 5.47 -6.62 28.80
C PRO A 97 4.55 -7.40 29.74
N HIS A 98 4.99 -7.70 30.96
CA HIS A 98 4.19 -8.35 32.01
C HIS A 98 3.04 -7.47 32.54
N GLY A 99 3.08 -6.15 32.28
CA GLY A 99 2.01 -5.21 32.56
C GLY A 99 0.90 -5.20 31.51
N ALA A 100 1.11 -5.80 30.33
CA ALA A 100 0.19 -5.70 29.20
C ALA A 100 -1.22 -6.23 29.53
N GLU A 101 -1.33 -7.39 30.15
CA GLU A 101 -2.61 -8.06 30.46
C GLU A 101 -3.45 -7.31 31.51
N LYS A 102 -2.85 -6.37 32.21
CA LYS A 102 -3.48 -5.55 33.25
C LYS A 102 -3.49 -4.07 32.92
N SER A 103 -3.24 -3.71 31.66
CA SER A 103 -3.24 -2.32 31.19
C SER A 103 -4.37 -2.08 30.21
N PHE A 104 -5.13 -1.01 30.42
CA PHE A 104 -6.34 -0.67 29.67
C PHE A 104 -6.33 0.80 29.27
N LEU A 105 -7.07 1.16 28.23
CA LEU A 105 -7.24 2.56 27.85
C LEU A 105 -8.40 3.17 28.64
N LEU A 106 -8.17 4.29 29.31
CA LEU A 106 -9.17 4.86 30.23
C LEU A 106 -10.52 5.15 29.56
N ARG A 107 -10.52 5.65 28.31
CA ARG A 107 -11.77 6.03 27.63
C ARG A 107 -12.59 4.85 27.11
N GLU A 108 -12.07 3.62 27.14
CA GLU A 108 -12.90 2.43 26.90
C GLU A 108 -14.01 2.31 27.96
N PHE A 109 -13.83 2.95 29.12
CA PHE A 109 -14.75 2.96 30.23
C PHE A 109 -15.71 4.16 30.24
N GLU A 110 -15.55 5.12 29.33
CA GLU A 110 -16.47 6.28 29.19
C GLU A 110 -17.82 5.85 28.59
N GLU A 111 -17.82 4.96 27.59
CA GLU A 111 -19.01 4.41 26.92
C GLU A 111 -18.85 2.88 26.71
N PRO A 112 -19.16 2.05 27.73
CA PRO A 112 -19.00 0.61 27.66
C PRO A 112 -19.76 0.00 26.46
N GLY A 113 -19.07 -0.75 25.60
CA GLY A 113 -19.65 -1.41 24.42
C GLY A 113 -19.44 -0.67 23.09
N THR A 114 -18.75 0.47 23.09
CA THR A 114 -18.29 1.13 21.85
C THR A 114 -16.90 0.60 21.46
N THR A 115 -16.71 0.19 20.20
CA THR A 115 -15.42 -0.34 19.69
C THR A 115 -14.48 0.76 19.19
N VAL A 116 -14.64 2.01 19.66
CA VAL A 116 -13.89 3.16 19.16
C VAL A 116 -12.75 3.46 20.12
N TRP A 117 -11.51 3.26 19.67
CA TRP A 117 -10.31 3.69 20.39
C TRP A 117 -10.32 5.22 20.52
N ARG A 118 -10.31 5.73 21.75
CA ARG A 118 -10.35 7.17 22.04
C ARG A 118 -9.31 7.54 23.09
N ASP A 119 -8.54 8.59 22.82
CA ASP A 119 -7.53 9.12 23.76
C ASP A 119 -8.12 10.22 24.65
N VAL A 120 -7.58 10.38 25.87
CA VAL A 120 -7.78 11.57 26.70
C VAL A 120 -6.85 12.67 26.19
N PRO A 121 -7.38 13.78 25.62
CA PRO A 121 -6.58 14.86 25.05
C PRO A 121 -5.59 15.44 26.06
N ASP A 122 -4.40 15.82 25.62
CA ASP A 122 -3.37 16.38 26.52
C ASP A 122 -3.61 17.89 26.77
N PRO A 123 -3.93 18.33 28.00
CA PRO A 123 -4.21 19.73 28.27
C PRO A 123 -2.95 20.57 28.53
N ILE A 124 -1.75 19.99 28.48
CA ILE A 124 -0.51 20.66 28.87
C ILE A 124 -0.25 21.94 28.06
N GLY A 125 0.01 23.06 28.75
CA GLY A 125 0.27 24.35 28.13
C GLY A 125 -0.95 25.04 27.49
N LEU A 126 -2.13 24.45 27.57
CA LEU A 126 -3.37 24.99 27.00
C LEU A 126 -4.21 25.75 28.04
N GLY A 127 -5.27 26.40 27.55
CA GLY A 127 -6.21 27.15 28.37
C GLY A 127 -6.96 26.27 29.38
N ARG A 128 -7.48 26.91 30.43
CA ARG A 128 -8.17 26.23 31.54
C ARG A 128 -9.37 25.38 31.06
N GLU A 129 -10.10 25.83 30.06
CA GLU A 129 -11.21 25.09 29.44
C GLU A 129 -10.83 23.66 29.00
N VAL A 130 -9.60 23.45 28.53
CA VAL A 130 -9.11 22.13 28.10
C VAL A 130 -8.85 21.21 29.30
N TYR A 131 -8.48 21.77 30.45
CA TYR A 131 -8.36 21.01 31.70
C TYR A 131 -9.74 20.61 32.24
N GLU A 132 -10.75 21.48 32.10
CA GLU A 132 -12.13 21.18 32.47
C GLU A 132 -12.71 20.06 31.59
N ASP A 133 -12.48 20.14 30.27
CA ASP A 133 -12.82 19.07 29.32
C ASP A 133 -12.15 17.74 29.68
N CYS A 134 -10.84 17.79 29.95
CA CYS A 134 -10.06 16.63 30.36
C CYS A 134 -10.61 16.01 31.65
N ALA A 135 -10.88 16.81 32.68
CA ALA A 135 -11.43 16.34 33.95
C ALA A 135 -12.81 15.70 33.77
N ARG A 136 -13.67 16.28 32.90
CA ARG A 136 -14.99 15.73 32.58
C ARG A 136 -14.91 14.38 31.89
N ILE A 137 -14.03 14.23 30.90
CA ILE A 137 -13.82 12.96 30.18
C ILE A 137 -13.36 11.88 31.16
N ILE A 138 -12.35 12.20 31.98
CA ILE A 138 -11.84 11.28 33.00
C ILE A 138 -12.98 10.91 33.97
N GLY A 139 -13.67 11.91 34.53
CA GLY A 139 -14.75 11.71 35.49
C GLY A 139 -15.88 10.82 35.00
N ARG A 140 -16.23 10.89 33.70
CA ARG A 140 -17.25 10.00 33.10
C ARG A 140 -16.82 8.53 33.03
N ALA A 141 -15.52 8.26 32.87
CA ALA A 141 -14.98 6.91 32.78
C ALA A 141 -14.82 6.23 34.16
N LEU A 142 -14.54 7.00 35.22
CA LEU A 142 -14.16 6.46 36.53
C LEU A 142 -15.19 5.53 37.21
N PRO A 143 -16.52 5.75 37.11
CA PRO A 143 -17.50 4.81 37.66
C PRO A 143 -17.41 3.41 37.04
N SER A 144 -17.26 3.33 35.72
CA SER A 144 -17.07 2.07 35.00
C SER A 144 -15.72 1.44 35.30
N VAL A 145 -14.66 2.25 35.47
CA VAL A 145 -13.36 1.77 35.95
C VAL A 145 -13.48 1.14 37.34
N LEU A 146 -14.20 1.77 38.27
CA LEU A 146 -14.40 1.21 39.60
C LEU A 146 -15.13 -0.13 39.55
N ALA A 147 -16.23 -0.22 38.79
CA ALA A 147 -16.98 -1.46 38.61
C ALA A 147 -16.09 -2.59 38.03
N PHE A 148 -15.25 -2.27 37.04
CA PHE A 148 -14.32 -3.22 36.44
C PHE A 148 -13.23 -3.68 37.41
N VAL A 149 -12.64 -2.73 38.15
CA VAL A 149 -11.66 -3.04 39.20
C VAL A 149 -12.29 -3.93 40.27
N GLU A 150 -13.58 -3.77 40.60
CA GLU A 150 -14.27 -4.60 41.59
C GLU A 150 -14.54 -6.02 41.10
N GLN A 151 -14.99 -6.18 39.86
CA GLN A 151 -15.39 -7.47 39.27
C GLN A 151 -14.20 -8.37 38.89
N SER A 152 -13.02 -7.81 38.70
CA SER A 152 -11.85 -8.59 38.28
C SER A 152 -11.25 -9.39 39.45
N GLU A 153 -11.18 -10.72 39.31
CA GLU A 153 -10.49 -11.61 40.26
C GLU A 153 -8.96 -11.37 40.23
N LEU A 154 -8.30 -11.49 41.38
CA LEU A 154 -6.85 -11.31 41.51
C LEU A 154 -6.10 -12.46 40.83
N VAL A 155 -5.73 -12.30 39.55
CA VAL A 155 -4.86 -13.25 38.85
C VAL A 155 -3.47 -13.24 39.52
N ARG A 156 -3.06 -14.38 40.08
CA ARG A 156 -1.68 -14.56 40.58
C ARG A 156 -0.77 -15.04 39.43
N PRO A 157 0.46 -14.53 39.28
CA PRO A 157 1.35 -14.96 38.20
C PRO A 157 1.78 -16.41 38.42
N GLY A 158 1.47 -17.33 37.48
CA GLY A 158 2.15 -18.63 37.43
C GLY A 158 1.38 -19.89 36.99
N ALA A 159 0.07 -19.85 36.69
CA ALA A 159 -0.65 -21.07 36.30
C ALA A 159 -0.76 -21.24 34.77
N LYS A 160 -0.04 -22.21 34.19
CA LYS A 160 -0.24 -22.70 32.81
C LYS A 160 -1.55 -23.48 32.72
N HIS A 161 -2.41 -23.16 31.76
CA HIS A 161 -3.52 -24.04 31.38
C HIS A 161 -3.27 -24.71 30.03
N SER A 162 -3.18 -26.04 30.06
CA SER A 162 -3.36 -26.92 28.92
C SER A 162 -4.86 -27.10 28.65
N ARG A 163 -5.31 -26.96 27.40
CA ARG A 163 -6.57 -27.53 26.93
C ARG A 163 -6.37 -28.23 25.59
N GLU A 164 -6.86 -29.46 25.56
CA GLU A 164 -6.90 -30.36 24.42
C GLU A 164 -7.87 -29.85 23.34
N LEU A 165 -7.49 -30.06 22.07
CA LEU A 165 -8.27 -29.76 20.88
C LEU A 165 -9.25 -30.91 20.61
N SER A 166 -10.56 -30.68 20.77
CA SER A 166 -11.59 -31.57 20.22
C SER A 166 -12.00 -31.10 18.82
N SER A 167 -12.11 -32.07 17.91
CA SER A 167 -12.52 -31.95 16.50
C SER A 167 -13.89 -31.27 16.32
N TYR A 168 -13.96 -30.28 15.41
CA TYR A 168 -15.23 -29.70 14.96
C TYR A 168 -15.74 -30.41 13.70
N SER A 169 -16.99 -30.87 13.75
CA SER A 169 -17.78 -31.32 12.59
C SER A 169 -18.35 -30.11 11.84
N MET A 170 -18.48 -30.21 10.52
CA MET A 170 -18.94 -29.13 9.62
C MET A 170 -20.45 -28.81 9.69
N ASP A 171 -21.18 -29.31 10.70
CA ASP A 171 -22.64 -29.12 10.80
C ASP A 171 -23.09 -27.94 11.70
N ASP A 172 -22.17 -27.27 12.40
CA ASP A 172 -22.49 -26.17 13.32
C ASP A 172 -22.30 -24.77 12.70
N LEU A 173 -23.03 -24.48 11.62
CA LEU A 173 -23.28 -23.09 11.21
C LEU A 173 -24.62 -22.61 11.80
N PRO A 174 -24.66 -21.48 12.56
CA PRO A 174 -25.89 -21.04 13.20
C PRO A 174 -26.97 -20.65 12.17
N ARG A 175 -28.20 -21.07 12.50
CA ARG A 175 -29.45 -20.86 11.77
C ARG A 175 -29.77 -19.37 11.51
N GLN A 176 -30.55 -19.20 10.43
CA GLN A 176 -31.19 -17.99 9.91
C GLN A 176 -31.51 -16.91 10.95
N VAL A 177 -31.01 -15.69 10.67
CA VAL A 177 -31.39 -14.44 11.34
C VAL A 177 -32.82 -14.07 10.94
N GLU A 178 -33.66 -13.80 11.94
CA GLU A 178 -35.00 -13.24 11.77
C GLU A 178 -34.97 -11.88 11.07
N THR A 179 -35.78 -11.71 10.03
CA THR A 179 -35.93 -10.46 9.29
C THR A 179 -36.82 -9.48 10.06
N GLY A 180 -36.21 -8.73 10.99
CA GLY A 180 -36.77 -7.47 11.50
C GLY A 180 -36.40 -6.33 10.55
N SER A 181 -37.39 -5.74 9.88
CA SER A 181 -37.19 -4.67 8.90
C SER A 181 -36.81 -3.33 9.54
N PHE A 182 -35.52 -3.11 9.78
CA PHE A 182 -34.94 -1.78 9.71
C PHE A 182 -34.31 -1.63 8.33
N VAL A 183 -35.09 -1.17 7.36
CA VAL A 183 -34.55 -0.76 6.05
C VAL A 183 -33.89 0.61 6.24
N SER A 184 -32.73 0.64 6.91
CA SER A 184 -31.75 1.67 6.56
C SER A 184 -31.29 1.31 5.16
N LYS A 185 -31.60 2.15 4.16
CA LYS A 185 -30.99 2.02 2.84
C LYS A 185 -29.48 1.79 3.03
N PRO A 186 -28.84 0.83 2.33
CA PRO A 186 -27.40 0.70 2.41
C PRO A 186 -26.79 2.08 2.13
N PRO A 187 -25.86 2.56 2.97
CA PRO A 187 -25.27 3.88 2.78
C PRO A 187 -24.71 3.95 1.37
N ARG A 188 -25.05 5.02 0.65
CA ARG A 188 -24.50 5.21 -0.70
C ARG A 188 -23.00 5.42 -0.57
N TYR A 189 -22.22 4.85 -1.50
CA TYR A 189 -20.77 5.02 -1.53
C TYR A 189 -20.39 6.50 -1.37
N GLY A 190 -19.48 6.79 -0.44
CA GLY A 190 -19.02 8.15 -0.15
C GLY A 190 -19.92 9.01 0.73
N GLU A 191 -21.10 8.56 1.19
CA GLU A 191 -21.99 9.37 2.03
C GLU A 191 -21.36 9.77 3.37
N ALA A 192 -20.68 8.83 4.02
CA ALA A 192 -19.94 9.11 5.26
C ALA A 192 -18.82 10.13 5.02
N LEU A 193 -18.09 10.00 3.90
CA LEU A 193 -17.03 10.91 3.52
C LEU A 193 -17.58 12.31 3.25
N ARG A 194 -18.62 12.44 2.42
CA ARG A 194 -19.24 13.73 2.11
C ARG A 194 -19.69 14.51 3.33
N ARG A 195 -20.16 13.83 4.37
CA ARG A 195 -20.60 14.45 5.63
C ARG A 195 -19.42 14.91 6.49
N VAL A 196 -18.31 14.19 6.49
CA VAL A 196 -17.13 14.47 7.33
C VAL A 196 -16.19 15.45 6.64
N ASP A 197 -15.96 15.27 5.34
CA ASP A 197 -15.02 16.02 4.52
C ASP A 197 -15.58 16.17 3.09
N PRO A 198 -16.42 17.20 2.85
CA PRO A 198 -17.00 17.44 1.53
C PRO A 198 -15.95 17.84 0.48
N GLU A 199 -14.84 18.45 0.87
CA GLU A 199 -13.78 18.87 -0.07
C GLU A 199 -13.09 17.66 -0.69
N ILE A 200 -12.75 16.65 0.13
CA ILE A 200 -12.20 15.39 -0.37
C ILE A 200 -13.24 14.61 -1.18
N PHE A 201 -14.52 14.63 -0.77
CA PHE A 201 -15.59 14.02 -1.56
C PHE A 201 -15.68 14.64 -2.97
N ASP A 202 -15.69 15.97 -3.06
CA ASP A 202 -15.78 16.69 -4.33
C ASP A 202 -14.54 16.44 -5.21
N ALA A 203 -13.34 16.35 -4.63
CA ALA A 203 -12.13 15.99 -5.35
C ALA A 203 -12.20 14.56 -5.95
N ILE A 204 -12.71 13.59 -5.20
CA ILE A 204 -12.91 12.22 -5.69
C ILE A 204 -13.95 12.18 -6.80
N ALA A 205 -15.07 12.88 -6.64
CA ALA A 205 -16.12 12.95 -7.66
C ALA A 205 -15.62 13.63 -8.95
N ALA A 206 -14.78 14.66 -8.83
CA ALA A 206 -14.15 15.32 -9.96
C ALA A 206 -13.17 14.39 -10.71
N GLU A 207 -12.38 13.60 -9.98
CA GLU A 207 -11.47 12.62 -10.60
C GLU A 207 -12.23 11.46 -11.25
N GLU A 208 -13.31 10.96 -10.64
CA GLU A 208 -14.20 9.95 -11.24
C GLU A 208 -14.76 10.45 -12.58
N LYS A 209 -15.24 11.71 -12.61
CA LYS A 209 -15.69 12.36 -13.83
C LYS A 209 -14.56 12.45 -14.87
N ARG A 210 -13.36 12.89 -14.47
CA ARG A 210 -12.21 13.01 -15.38
C ARG A 210 -11.85 11.67 -16.01
N GLN A 211 -11.78 10.60 -15.22
CA GLN A 211 -11.49 9.25 -15.72
C GLN A 211 -12.58 8.75 -16.68
N GLN A 212 -13.84 9.06 -16.39
CA GLN A 212 -14.98 8.68 -17.25
C GLN A 212 -14.93 9.39 -18.60
N GLU A 213 -14.60 10.69 -18.59
CA GLU A 213 -14.68 11.56 -19.77
C GLU A 213 -13.41 11.51 -20.64
N ASN A 214 -12.24 11.25 -20.07
CA ASN A 214 -10.96 11.22 -20.79
C ASN A 214 -10.63 9.84 -21.37
N ILE A 215 -9.75 9.83 -22.38
CA ILE A 215 -9.10 8.63 -22.91
C ILE A 215 -7.77 8.44 -22.18
N GLU A 216 -7.67 7.38 -21.38
CA GLU A 216 -6.46 7.06 -20.61
C GLU A 216 -5.49 6.17 -21.38
N LEU A 217 -4.32 6.72 -21.71
CA LEU A 217 -3.26 6.02 -22.44
C LEU A 217 -1.96 5.92 -21.64
N ILE A 218 -1.94 6.26 -20.35
CA ILE A 218 -0.76 6.02 -19.51
C ILE A 218 -0.52 4.50 -19.38
N ALA A 219 0.59 4.00 -19.92
CA ALA A 219 0.89 2.57 -20.01
C ALA A 219 1.01 1.81 -18.67
N SER A 220 1.09 2.52 -17.54
CA SER A 220 1.11 1.96 -16.19
C SER A 220 -0.23 2.09 -15.45
N GLU A 221 -1.23 2.68 -16.07
CA GLU A 221 -2.55 2.85 -15.48
C GLU A 221 -3.53 1.81 -16.01
N ASN A 222 -4.57 1.57 -15.22
CA ASN A 222 -5.68 0.71 -15.53
C ASN A 222 -6.83 1.00 -14.56
N PHE A 223 -8.03 0.54 -14.90
CA PHE A 223 -9.20 0.64 -14.02
C PHE A 223 -9.44 -0.70 -13.34
N THR A 224 -9.32 -0.71 -12.02
CA THR A 224 -9.61 -1.90 -11.22
C THR A 224 -11.12 -2.14 -11.11
N SER A 225 -11.54 -3.38 -10.85
CA SER A 225 -12.96 -3.68 -10.67
C SER A 225 -13.52 -3.08 -9.37
N ARG A 226 -14.84 -2.88 -9.34
CA ARG A 226 -15.55 -2.47 -8.13
C ARG A 226 -15.32 -3.41 -6.95
N ALA A 227 -15.23 -4.71 -7.19
CA ALA A 227 -14.96 -5.71 -6.15
C ALA A 227 -13.57 -5.52 -5.51
N VAL A 228 -12.55 -5.15 -6.31
CA VAL A 228 -11.23 -4.81 -5.77
C VAL A 228 -11.29 -3.53 -4.94
N MET A 229 -12.03 -2.51 -5.39
CA MET A 229 -12.20 -1.25 -4.62
C MET A 229 -12.92 -1.48 -3.29
N GLU A 230 -13.95 -2.34 -3.27
CA GLU A 230 -14.68 -2.70 -2.06
C GLU A 230 -13.80 -3.44 -1.05
N ALA A 231 -12.97 -4.39 -1.50
CA ALA A 231 -12.00 -5.06 -0.64
C ALA A 231 -10.93 -4.09 -0.09
N GLN A 232 -10.46 -3.17 -0.94
CA GLN A 232 -9.47 -2.14 -0.60
C GLN A 232 -9.99 -1.17 0.48
N GLY A 233 -11.26 -0.80 0.44
CA GLY A 233 -11.91 0.12 1.40
C GLY A 233 -12.57 -0.57 2.60
N SER A 234 -12.25 -1.83 2.87
CA SER A 234 -12.94 -2.64 3.89
C SER A 234 -12.39 -2.46 5.31
N VAL A 235 -13.10 -3.05 6.28
CA VAL A 235 -12.69 -3.13 7.70
C VAL A 235 -11.28 -3.72 7.92
N LEU A 236 -10.74 -4.46 6.94
CA LEU A 236 -9.37 -4.97 7.01
C LEU A 236 -8.31 -3.86 7.07
N THR A 237 -8.67 -2.61 6.79
CA THR A 237 -7.80 -1.45 7.02
C THR A 237 -7.44 -1.25 8.50
N ASN A 238 -8.28 -1.73 9.41
CA ASN A 238 -8.08 -1.56 10.86
C ASN A 238 -7.16 -2.63 11.45
N LYS A 239 -6.89 -3.72 10.71
CA LYS A 239 -6.21 -4.88 11.28
C LYS A 239 -4.69 -4.80 11.10
N TYR A 240 -3.98 -4.71 12.21
CA TYR A 240 -2.53 -4.87 12.29
C TYR A 240 -2.17 -6.36 12.45
N ALA A 241 -1.35 -6.92 11.55
CA ALA A 241 -1.13 -8.37 11.44
C ALA A 241 0.33 -8.75 11.08
N GLU A 242 1.31 -8.22 11.82
CA GLU A 242 2.73 -8.54 11.61
C GLU A 242 3.03 -10.04 11.69
N GLY A 243 3.99 -10.47 10.88
CA GLY A 243 4.31 -11.88 10.66
C GLY A 243 3.59 -12.45 9.43
N TYR A 244 3.40 -13.76 9.42
CA TYR A 244 2.82 -14.51 8.29
C TYR A 244 1.64 -15.36 8.76
N PRO A 245 0.79 -15.87 7.85
CA PRO A 245 -0.35 -16.70 8.24
C PRO A 245 0.02 -17.81 9.23
N ARG A 246 -0.72 -17.90 10.33
CA ARG A 246 -0.52 -18.82 11.48
C ARG A 246 0.79 -18.62 12.27
N LYS A 247 1.58 -17.59 11.96
CA LYS A 247 2.82 -17.19 12.63
C LYS A 247 2.86 -15.66 12.80
N ARG A 248 1.86 -15.14 13.52
CA ARG A 248 1.66 -13.70 13.75
C ARG A 248 2.25 -13.28 15.09
N TRP A 249 2.64 -12.00 15.17
CA TRP A 249 3.07 -11.37 16.42
C TRP A 249 1.89 -10.90 17.29
N TYR A 250 0.70 -10.74 16.68
CA TYR A 250 -0.51 -10.27 17.33
C TYR A 250 -1.65 -11.28 17.18
N GLY A 251 -2.54 -11.34 18.17
CA GLY A 251 -3.76 -12.18 18.15
C GLY A 251 -4.88 -11.63 17.24
N GLY A 252 -5.95 -12.41 17.07
CA GLY A 252 -7.15 -12.03 16.30
C GLY A 252 -6.91 -11.94 14.79
N CYS A 253 -6.09 -12.84 14.23
CA CYS A 253 -5.67 -12.83 12.83
C CYS A 253 -6.34 -13.92 11.96
N GLU A 254 -7.27 -14.69 12.50
CA GLU A 254 -7.91 -15.84 11.85
C GLU A 254 -8.54 -15.50 10.48
N ASN A 255 -9.16 -14.32 10.38
CA ASN A 255 -9.82 -13.88 9.14
C ASN A 255 -8.83 -13.27 8.13
N VAL A 256 -7.83 -12.53 8.61
CA VAL A 256 -6.80 -11.94 7.74
C VAL A 256 -5.82 -12.98 7.22
N ASP A 257 -5.54 -14.03 8.00
CA ASP A 257 -4.78 -15.19 7.55
C ASP A 257 -5.47 -15.89 6.37
N THR A 258 -6.80 -15.99 6.40
CA THR A 258 -7.59 -16.53 5.29
C THR A 258 -7.42 -15.67 4.03
N ALA A 259 -7.54 -14.34 4.16
CA ALA A 259 -7.38 -13.43 3.03
C ALA A 259 -5.97 -13.48 2.42
N GLU A 260 -4.93 -13.52 3.27
CA GLU A 260 -3.54 -13.62 2.82
C GLU A 260 -3.22 -14.97 2.19
N GLN A 261 -3.70 -16.08 2.78
CA GLN A 261 -3.51 -17.41 2.19
C GLN A 261 -4.20 -17.53 0.83
N LEU A 262 -5.41 -16.98 0.67
CA LEU A 262 -6.08 -16.93 -0.63
C LEU A 262 -5.30 -16.11 -1.66
N ALA A 263 -4.69 -14.99 -1.27
CA ALA A 263 -3.82 -14.22 -2.17
C ALA A 263 -2.59 -15.02 -2.61
N ILE A 264 -1.93 -15.71 -1.67
CA ILE A 264 -0.77 -16.57 -1.93
C ILE A 264 -1.15 -17.71 -2.89
N ASP A 265 -2.18 -18.48 -2.57
CA ASP A 265 -2.58 -19.65 -3.35
C ASP A 265 -3.00 -19.27 -4.77
N ARG A 266 -3.76 -18.17 -4.91
CA ARG A 266 -4.18 -17.66 -6.23
C ARG A 266 -3.00 -17.16 -7.05
N ALA A 267 -2.06 -16.44 -6.45
CA ALA A 267 -0.85 -15.98 -7.15
C ALA A 267 0.03 -17.16 -7.59
N LYS A 268 0.20 -18.19 -6.75
CA LYS A 268 0.92 -19.43 -7.12
C LYS A 268 0.25 -20.12 -8.30
N ARG A 269 -1.07 -20.27 -8.28
CA ARG A 269 -1.84 -20.83 -9.40
C ARG A 269 -1.73 -20.01 -10.67
N LEU A 270 -1.72 -18.68 -10.55
CA LEU A 270 -1.71 -17.78 -11.70
C LEU A 270 -0.35 -17.77 -12.43
N PHE A 271 0.75 -17.76 -11.67
CA PHE A 271 2.10 -17.62 -12.23
C PHE A 271 2.91 -18.92 -12.25
N GLY A 272 2.45 -19.98 -11.58
CA GLY A 272 3.17 -21.25 -11.49
C GLY A 272 4.48 -21.15 -10.70
N CYS A 273 4.53 -20.28 -9.68
CA CYS A 273 5.70 -20.12 -8.82
C CYS A 273 5.70 -21.08 -7.61
N GLU A 274 6.89 -21.38 -7.10
CA GLU A 274 7.08 -22.22 -5.92
C GLU A 274 6.71 -21.48 -4.63
N HIS A 275 7.20 -20.24 -4.47
CA HIS A 275 6.87 -19.35 -3.35
C HIS A 275 6.43 -17.97 -3.85
N VAL A 276 5.52 -17.34 -3.09
CA VAL A 276 5.12 -15.95 -3.31
C VAL A 276 4.87 -15.23 -1.98
N ASN A 277 5.48 -14.07 -1.83
CA ASN A 277 5.20 -13.13 -0.77
C ASN A 277 4.30 -12.00 -1.30
N VAL A 278 3.10 -11.88 -0.73
CA VAL A 278 2.07 -10.93 -1.17
C VAL A 278 2.02 -9.65 -0.33
N GLN A 279 2.90 -9.49 0.65
CA GLN A 279 2.90 -8.36 1.57
C GLN A 279 3.55 -7.06 1.07
N PRO A 280 4.40 -7.00 0.01
CA PRO A 280 4.99 -5.73 -0.42
C PRO A 280 3.94 -4.65 -0.69
N HIS A 281 4.08 -3.47 -0.09
CA HIS A 281 3.09 -2.39 -0.26
C HIS A 281 3.18 -1.73 -1.64
N SER A 282 4.28 -1.93 -2.36
CA SER A 282 4.51 -1.42 -3.71
C SER A 282 5.51 -2.28 -4.49
N GLY A 283 5.62 -2.04 -5.80
CA GLY A 283 6.66 -2.69 -6.62
C GLY A 283 8.08 -2.30 -6.19
N ALA A 284 8.29 -1.06 -5.74
CA ALA A 284 9.60 -0.62 -5.26
C ALA A 284 10.04 -1.37 -4.00
N GLN A 285 9.12 -1.63 -3.07
CA GLN A 285 9.40 -2.46 -1.89
C GLN A 285 9.58 -3.94 -2.23
N ALA A 286 8.86 -4.47 -3.22
CA ALA A 286 9.10 -5.82 -3.71
C ALA A 286 10.54 -5.96 -4.26
N ASN A 287 10.99 -4.98 -5.06
CA ASN A 287 12.37 -4.94 -5.55
C ASN A 287 13.38 -4.77 -4.42
N MET A 288 13.08 -3.91 -3.44
CA MET A 288 13.92 -3.72 -2.26
C MET A 288 14.12 -5.00 -1.46
N ALA A 289 13.06 -5.79 -1.27
CA ALA A 289 13.15 -7.08 -0.58
C ALA A 289 14.09 -8.05 -1.30
N VAL A 290 14.01 -8.16 -2.64
CA VAL A 290 14.94 -9.00 -3.41
C VAL A 290 16.38 -8.51 -3.27
N TYR A 291 16.62 -7.22 -3.48
CA TYR A 291 17.98 -6.67 -3.39
C TYR A 291 18.58 -6.83 -1.99
N PHE A 292 17.83 -6.53 -0.92
CA PHE A 292 18.34 -6.65 0.45
C PHE A 292 18.48 -8.10 0.91
N SER A 293 17.72 -9.02 0.33
CA SER A 293 17.88 -10.44 0.61
C SER A 293 19.20 -10.96 0.05
N MET A 294 19.58 -10.57 -1.18
CA MET A 294 20.67 -11.21 -1.91
C MET A 294 21.96 -10.40 -2.01
N LEU A 295 21.92 -9.10 -1.81
CA LEU A 295 23.06 -8.21 -2.04
C LEU A 295 23.49 -7.46 -0.78
N LYS A 296 24.78 -7.18 -0.71
CA LYS A 296 25.41 -6.28 0.26
C LYS A 296 25.69 -4.93 -0.40
N PRO A 297 25.73 -3.82 0.37
CA PRO A 297 26.19 -2.54 -0.16
C PRO A 297 27.57 -2.69 -0.82
N GLY A 298 27.72 -2.10 -2.00
CA GLY A 298 28.91 -2.20 -2.85
C GLY A 298 28.88 -3.34 -3.88
N ASP A 299 28.02 -4.35 -3.70
CA ASP A 299 27.88 -5.43 -4.70
C ASP A 299 27.54 -4.87 -6.09
N LYS A 300 28.05 -5.55 -7.11
CA LYS A 300 27.86 -5.14 -8.51
C LYS A 300 26.53 -5.67 -9.03
N ILE A 301 25.74 -4.78 -9.64
CA ILE A 301 24.55 -5.15 -10.40
C ILE A 301 24.67 -4.71 -11.86
N LEU A 302 24.12 -5.51 -12.77
CA LEU A 302 23.98 -5.18 -14.18
C LEU A 302 22.49 -5.04 -14.52
N ALA A 303 22.08 -3.85 -14.97
CA ALA A 303 20.67 -3.52 -15.14
C ALA A 303 20.37 -2.74 -16.43
N MET A 304 19.11 -2.72 -16.85
CA MET A 304 18.72 -1.99 -18.06
C MET A 304 18.84 -0.47 -17.85
N ASN A 305 19.49 0.22 -18.79
CA ASN A 305 19.58 1.68 -18.77
C ASN A 305 18.19 2.32 -18.80
N LEU A 306 17.95 3.29 -17.90
CA LEU A 306 16.69 4.04 -17.81
C LEU A 306 16.32 4.74 -19.13
N ALA A 307 17.29 5.34 -19.83
CA ALA A 307 17.07 6.00 -21.11
C ALA A 307 16.64 5.02 -22.22
N HIS A 308 16.94 3.74 -22.04
CA HIS A 308 16.63 2.69 -23.01
C HIS A 308 15.42 1.83 -22.60
N GLY A 309 14.72 2.20 -21.52
CA GLY A 309 13.47 1.57 -21.09
C GLY A 309 13.47 0.96 -19.69
N GLY A 310 14.59 1.02 -18.97
CA GLY A 310 14.70 0.52 -17.58
C GLY A 310 13.79 1.25 -16.58
N HIS A 311 13.87 0.88 -15.30
CA HIS A 311 13.12 1.53 -14.22
C HIS A 311 14.04 2.13 -13.16
N LEU A 312 13.56 3.13 -12.41
CA LEU A 312 14.32 3.82 -11.39
C LEU A 312 14.90 2.88 -10.31
N THR A 313 14.18 1.83 -9.94
CA THR A 313 14.63 0.86 -8.93
C THR A 313 15.66 -0.13 -9.45
N HIS A 314 16.04 -0.05 -10.73
CA HIS A 314 17.04 -0.94 -11.33
C HIS A 314 18.43 -0.30 -11.31
N GLY A 315 18.72 0.52 -10.30
CA GLY A 315 20.05 1.13 -10.12
C GLY A 315 20.16 2.63 -10.46
N HIS A 316 19.05 3.37 -10.52
CA HIS A 316 19.16 4.83 -10.71
C HIS A 316 19.82 5.50 -9.48
N PRO A 317 20.76 6.46 -9.63
CA PRO A 317 21.50 7.05 -8.50
C PRO A 317 20.64 7.72 -7.42
N ALA A 318 19.45 8.22 -7.79
CA ALA A 318 18.50 8.79 -6.84
C ALA A 318 17.72 7.74 -6.02
N ASN A 319 17.69 6.49 -6.47
CA ASN A 319 16.98 5.38 -5.82
C ASN A 319 17.91 4.60 -4.87
N PHE A 320 17.34 3.88 -3.88
CA PHE A 320 18.14 3.07 -2.94
C PHE A 320 19.09 2.10 -3.66
N SER A 321 18.64 1.52 -4.77
CA SER A 321 19.43 0.55 -5.56
C SER A 321 20.69 1.19 -6.12
N GLY A 322 20.62 2.45 -6.61
CA GLY A 322 21.80 3.16 -7.12
C GLY A 322 22.65 3.82 -6.03
N LYS A 323 22.09 4.01 -4.83
CA LYS A 323 22.83 4.51 -3.66
C LYS A 323 23.66 3.44 -2.97
N PHE A 324 23.17 2.20 -2.94
CA PHE A 324 23.81 1.13 -2.17
C PHE A 324 24.67 0.19 -3.01
N TYR A 325 24.38 0.02 -4.31
CA TYR A 325 25.08 -0.95 -5.16
C TYR A 325 25.90 -0.27 -6.25
N THR A 326 26.90 -0.98 -6.75
CA THR A 326 27.69 -0.53 -7.89
C THR A 326 26.96 -0.94 -9.18
N VAL A 327 26.47 0.04 -9.94
CA VAL A 327 25.58 -0.22 -11.07
C VAL A 327 26.33 -0.13 -12.39
N SER A 328 26.26 -1.20 -13.18
CA SER A 328 26.61 -1.22 -14.60
C SER A 328 25.33 -1.39 -15.43
N GLN A 329 25.35 -0.91 -16.67
CA GLN A 329 24.14 -0.84 -17.49
C GLN A 329 24.29 -1.53 -18.83
N TYR A 330 23.27 -2.30 -19.21
CA TYR A 330 23.05 -2.75 -20.58
C TYR A 330 21.93 -1.94 -21.23
N GLY A 331 21.82 -2.04 -22.55
CA GLY A 331 20.90 -1.23 -23.33
C GLY A 331 20.33 -1.95 -24.54
N VAL A 332 19.81 -1.12 -25.45
CA VAL A 332 19.31 -1.56 -26.74
C VAL A 332 20.31 -1.20 -27.84
N SER A 333 20.22 -1.86 -28.99
CA SER A 333 20.99 -1.53 -30.18
C SER A 333 20.49 -0.24 -30.82
N GLU A 334 21.39 0.62 -31.32
CA GLU A 334 21.02 1.80 -32.14
C GLU A 334 20.30 1.44 -33.43
N LYS A 335 20.52 0.22 -33.96
CA LYS A 335 19.95 -0.21 -35.25
C LYS A 335 18.52 -0.70 -35.10
N THR A 336 18.22 -1.45 -34.06
CA THR A 336 16.93 -2.13 -33.88
C THR A 336 16.10 -1.55 -32.75
N GLU A 337 16.71 -0.77 -31.85
CA GLU A 337 16.11 -0.30 -30.60
C GLU A 337 15.57 -1.46 -29.72
N GLN A 338 16.12 -2.67 -29.90
CA GLN A 338 15.85 -3.87 -29.10
C GLN A 338 17.06 -4.21 -28.22
N ILE A 339 16.85 -4.91 -27.10
CA ILE A 339 17.94 -5.32 -26.19
C ILE A 339 19.05 -6.00 -27.00
N ASP A 340 20.27 -5.49 -26.84
CA ASP A 340 21.45 -6.07 -27.48
C ASP A 340 22.01 -7.15 -26.56
N TYR A 341 21.57 -8.39 -26.76
CA TYR A 341 21.93 -9.53 -25.91
C TYR A 341 23.41 -9.91 -25.99
N ASP A 342 24.07 -9.65 -27.12
CA ASP A 342 25.49 -9.95 -27.29
C ASP A 342 26.34 -8.90 -26.58
N ALA A 343 25.96 -7.62 -26.66
CA ALA A 343 26.56 -6.56 -25.86
C ALA A 343 26.31 -6.80 -24.36
N LEU A 344 25.10 -7.21 -23.97
CA LEU A 344 24.76 -7.57 -22.59
C LEU A 344 25.67 -8.71 -22.09
N GLN A 345 25.85 -9.77 -22.89
CA GLN A 345 26.74 -10.88 -22.53
C GLN A 345 28.18 -10.41 -22.30
N LYS A 346 28.73 -9.65 -23.24
CA LYS A 346 30.09 -9.11 -23.11
C LYS A 346 30.25 -8.26 -21.84
N GLN A 347 29.28 -7.39 -21.57
CA GLN A 347 29.26 -6.58 -20.35
C GLN A 347 29.17 -7.43 -19.09
N ALA A 348 28.37 -8.50 -19.09
CA ALA A 348 28.28 -9.41 -17.95
C ALA A 348 29.62 -10.08 -17.67
N GLU A 349 30.34 -10.53 -18.71
CA GLU A 349 31.65 -11.17 -18.61
C GLU A 349 32.74 -10.21 -18.08
N GLU A 350 32.68 -8.94 -18.49
CA GLU A 350 33.59 -7.88 -18.04
C GLU A 350 33.30 -7.44 -16.59
N VAL A 351 32.03 -7.16 -16.28
CA VAL A 351 31.62 -6.61 -14.97
C VAL A 351 31.64 -7.68 -13.88
N LYS A 352 31.25 -8.91 -14.23
CA LYS A 352 30.98 -10.05 -13.33
C LYS A 352 30.03 -9.63 -12.19
N PRO A 353 28.79 -9.24 -12.50
CA PRO A 353 27.84 -8.77 -11.50
C PRO A 353 27.41 -9.93 -10.58
N VAL A 354 27.03 -9.61 -9.34
CA VAL A 354 26.37 -10.57 -8.44
C VAL A 354 24.94 -10.83 -8.92
N MET A 355 24.30 -9.82 -9.51
CA MET A 355 22.93 -9.89 -9.99
C MET A 355 22.75 -9.17 -11.33
N ILE A 356 22.07 -9.82 -12.26
CA ILE A 356 21.51 -9.20 -13.47
C ILE A 356 20.04 -8.91 -13.19
N THR A 357 19.67 -7.62 -13.24
CA THR A 357 18.27 -7.18 -13.14
C THR A 357 17.73 -6.92 -14.54
N ALA A 358 16.61 -7.55 -14.89
CA ALA A 358 15.90 -7.28 -16.13
C ALA A 358 14.41 -7.05 -15.91
N GLY A 359 13.77 -6.42 -16.89
CA GLY A 359 12.46 -5.80 -16.73
C GLY A 359 12.50 -4.36 -17.22
N ALA A 360 11.34 -3.85 -17.63
CA ALA A 360 11.29 -2.54 -18.29
C ALA A 360 10.02 -1.77 -17.93
N SER A 361 10.16 -0.45 -17.90
CA SER A 361 9.05 0.48 -17.86
C SER A 361 8.61 0.93 -19.26
N ALA A 362 9.54 0.97 -20.21
CA ALA A 362 9.33 1.53 -21.53
C ALA A 362 10.09 0.73 -22.60
N TYR A 363 9.70 -0.53 -22.78
CA TYR A 363 10.25 -1.42 -23.81
C TYR A 363 9.10 -2.15 -24.52
N PRO A 364 8.86 -1.92 -25.82
CA PRO A 364 7.66 -2.42 -26.52
C PRO A 364 7.81 -3.84 -27.08
N ARG A 365 8.93 -4.52 -26.85
CA ARG A 365 9.22 -5.85 -27.41
C ARG A 365 9.22 -6.93 -26.35
N ILE A 366 9.17 -8.17 -26.82
CA ILE A 366 9.34 -9.35 -25.97
C ILE A 366 10.76 -9.36 -25.39
N ILE A 367 10.87 -9.71 -24.11
CA ILE A 367 12.15 -9.96 -23.43
C ILE A 367 12.45 -11.46 -23.49
N ASP A 368 13.60 -11.82 -24.04
CA ASP A 368 14.11 -13.19 -24.09
C ASP A 368 14.68 -13.62 -22.72
N PHE A 369 13.81 -14.18 -21.87
CA PHE A 369 14.21 -14.70 -20.56
C PHE A 369 15.16 -15.90 -20.62
N PRO A 370 14.98 -16.89 -21.53
CA PRO A 370 15.97 -17.94 -21.73
C PRO A 370 17.38 -17.41 -22.00
N ARG A 371 17.51 -16.42 -22.90
CA ARG A 371 18.81 -15.81 -23.22
C ARG A 371 19.40 -15.06 -22.04
N LEU A 372 18.59 -14.31 -21.29
CA LEU A 372 19.05 -13.66 -20.05
C LEU A 372 19.56 -14.68 -19.03
N ARG A 373 18.89 -15.83 -18.91
CA ARG A 373 19.31 -16.89 -18.00
C ARG A 373 20.65 -17.48 -18.42
N GLN A 374 20.85 -17.77 -19.70
CA GLN A 374 22.15 -18.24 -20.20
C GLN A 374 23.29 -17.28 -19.87
N ILE A 375 23.05 -15.97 -19.99
CA ILE A 375 24.06 -14.94 -19.69
C ILE A 375 24.31 -14.85 -18.18
N ALA A 376 23.28 -14.92 -17.35
CA ALA A 376 23.44 -14.92 -15.90
C ALA A 376 24.26 -16.14 -15.44
N ASP A 377 23.94 -17.33 -15.96
CA ASP A 377 24.65 -18.57 -15.62
C ASP A 377 26.11 -18.55 -16.07
N SER A 378 26.44 -17.95 -17.23
CA SER A 378 27.82 -17.93 -17.75
C SER A 378 28.79 -17.14 -16.87
N VAL A 379 28.29 -16.23 -16.05
CA VAL A 379 29.08 -15.41 -15.12
C VAL A 379 28.76 -15.68 -13.65
N GLY A 380 27.88 -16.65 -13.37
CA GLY A 380 27.46 -17.01 -12.00
C GLY A 380 26.60 -15.95 -11.30
N ALA A 381 25.90 -15.10 -12.04
CA ALA A 381 25.03 -14.06 -11.49
C ALA A 381 23.62 -14.60 -11.18
N ILE A 382 22.97 -14.00 -10.19
CA ILE A 382 21.53 -14.19 -9.94
C ILE A 382 20.75 -13.44 -11.02
N LEU A 383 19.74 -14.10 -11.62
CA LEU A 383 18.79 -13.43 -12.50
C LEU A 383 17.56 -12.99 -11.71
N PHE A 384 17.35 -11.68 -11.68
CA PHE A 384 16.18 -11.02 -11.08
C PHE A 384 15.34 -10.34 -12.17
N ILE A 385 14.07 -10.70 -12.29
CA ILE A 385 13.12 -10.12 -13.25
C ILE A 385 12.05 -9.27 -12.56
N ASP A 386 11.95 -7.99 -12.91
CA ASP A 386 10.79 -7.14 -12.60
C ASP A 386 9.84 -7.12 -13.79
N MET A 387 8.73 -7.86 -13.67
CA MET A 387 7.72 -7.98 -14.74
C MET A 387 6.54 -7.03 -14.56
N ALA A 388 6.65 -5.97 -13.75
CA ALA A 388 5.54 -5.09 -13.35
C ALA A 388 4.59 -4.67 -14.48
N HIS A 389 5.15 -4.28 -15.63
CA HIS A 389 4.38 -3.80 -16.78
C HIS A 389 3.63 -4.92 -17.52
N ILE A 390 4.23 -6.10 -17.62
CA ILE A 390 3.74 -7.23 -18.42
C ILE A 390 3.06 -8.31 -17.59
N ALA A 391 2.92 -8.15 -16.28
CA ALA A 391 2.41 -9.20 -15.39
C ALA A 391 1.01 -9.71 -15.77
N GLY A 392 0.10 -8.83 -16.20
CA GLY A 392 -1.19 -9.24 -16.74
C GLY A 392 -1.03 -10.05 -18.03
N LEU A 393 -0.12 -9.65 -18.92
CA LEU A 393 0.12 -10.34 -20.19
C LEU A 393 0.76 -11.71 -19.96
N VAL A 394 1.67 -11.84 -19.00
CA VAL A 394 2.23 -13.13 -18.56
C VAL A 394 1.13 -14.03 -18.01
N ALA A 395 0.30 -13.51 -17.09
CA ALA A 395 -0.83 -14.25 -16.53
C ALA A 395 -1.87 -14.68 -17.59
N GLY A 396 -2.11 -13.85 -18.61
CA GLY A 396 -2.98 -14.14 -19.75
C GLY A 396 -2.30 -14.91 -20.90
N GLY A 397 -1.03 -15.31 -20.76
CA GLY A 397 -0.30 -16.04 -21.79
C GLY A 397 -0.07 -15.27 -23.09
N GLN A 398 -0.03 -13.93 -23.05
CA GLN A 398 0.25 -13.04 -24.19
C GLN A 398 1.69 -12.52 -24.19
N HIS A 399 2.47 -12.81 -23.14
CA HIS A 399 3.90 -12.55 -23.08
C HIS A 399 4.59 -13.79 -22.47
N PRO A 400 5.81 -14.18 -22.90
CA PRO A 400 6.55 -15.26 -22.28
C PRO A 400 6.67 -15.10 -20.76
N THR A 401 6.64 -16.23 -20.05
CA THR A 401 6.84 -16.25 -18.59
C THR A 401 8.33 -16.23 -18.24
N PRO A 402 8.75 -15.46 -17.21
CA PRO A 402 10.11 -15.53 -16.68
C PRO A 402 10.36 -16.76 -15.79
N ILE A 403 9.34 -17.54 -15.46
CA ILE A 403 9.44 -18.80 -14.70
C ILE A 403 9.56 -19.97 -15.69
N PRO A 404 10.55 -20.88 -15.58
CA PRO A 404 11.49 -21.05 -14.45
C PRO A 404 12.85 -20.36 -14.62
N HIS A 405 13.00 -19.46 -15.59
CA HIS A 405 14.29 -18.89 -15.97
C HIS A 405 14.95 -18.05 -14.86
N ALA A 406 14.18 -17.27 -14.10
CA ALA A 406 14.71 -16.38 -13.05
C ALA A 406 14.59 -16.96 -11.65
N GLN A 407 15.56 -16.69 -10.78
CA GLN A 407 15.50 -17.06 -9.35
C GLN A 407 14.52 -16.19 -8.59
N PHE A 408 14.41 -14.91 -8.96
CA PHE A 408 13.50 -13.94 -8.36
C PHE A 408 12.69 -13.23 -9.42
N ILE A 409 11.39 -13.09 -9.17
CA ILE A 409 10.47 -12.34 -10.00
C ILE A 409 9.66 -11.40 -9.12
N THR A 410 9.63 -10.11 -9.45
CA THR A 410 8.75 -9.14 -8.79
C THR A 410 7.74 -8.59 -9.76
N THR A 411 6.63 -8.11 -9.23
CA THR A 411 5.67 -7.34 -10.02
C THR A 411 4.85 -6.41 -9.14
N THR A 412 4.34 -5.33 -9.75
CA THR A 412 3.19 -4.59 -9.25
C THR A 412 1.87 -5.31 -9.56
N THR A 413 0.80 -4.96 -8.85
CA THR A 413 -0.53 -5.58 -9.04
C THR A 413 -1.56 -4.71 -9.78
N HIS A 414 -1.32 -3.40 -9.96
CA HIS A 414 -2.31 -2.46 -10.52
C HIS A 414 -2.31 -2.29 -12.05
N LYS A 415 -1.17 -2.52 -12.72
CA LYS A 415 -0.95 -2.17 -14.14
C LYS A 415 -1.76 -3.07 -15.10
N SER A 416 -1.11 -3.86 -15.95
CA SER A 416 -1.79 -4.82 -16.81
C SER A 416 -2.55 -5.90 -16.03
N LEU A 417 -2.20 -6.15 -14.76
CA LEU A 417 -2.89 -7.10 -13.89
C LEU A 417 -4.22 -6.57 -13.29
N ARG A 418 -4.46 -5.25 -13.37
CA ARG A 418 -5.75 -4.61 -13.05
C ARG A 418 -6.24 -4.82 -11.61
N GLY A 419 -5.31 -4.87 -10.66
CA GLY A 419 -5.59 -4.99 -9.22
C GLY A 419 -5.36 -3.71 -8.42
N PRO A 420 -5.27 -3.80 -7.09
CA PRO A 420 -4.95 -2.64 -6.25
C PRO A 420 -3.49 -2.22 -6.42
N ARG A 421 -3.13 -1.04 -5.90
CA ARG A 421 -1.72 -0.67 -5.76
C ARG A 421 -1.05 -1.59 -4.72
N GLY A 422 0.06 -2.20 -5.12
CA GLY A 422 0.78 -3.19 -4.31
C GLY A 422 1.87 -3.88 -5.11
N GLY A 423 2.73 -4.64 -4.44
CA GLY A 423 3.72 -5.52 -5.06
C GLY A 423 3.65 -6.96 -4.55
N ILE A 424 4.27 -7.88 -5.29
CA ILE A 424 4.54 -9.26 -4.83
C ILE A 424 5.96 -9.65 -5.20
N VAL A 425 6.55 -10.56 -4.42
CA VAL A 425 7.82 -11.23 -4.75
C VAL A 425 7.52 -12.70 -4.96
N MET A 426 7.97 -13.26 -6.08
CA MET A 426 7.97 -14.69 -6.37
C MET A 426 9.40 -15.18 -6.44
N CYS A 427 9.65 -16.36 -5.91
CA CYS A 427 10.97 -16.98 -5.95
C CYS A 427 10.88 -18.50 -5.94
N GLN A 428 12.03 -19.13 -6.18
CA GLN A 428 12.22 -20.55 -5.91
C GLN A 428 12.11 -20.82 -4.40
N GLU A 429 11.67 -22.02 -4.01
CA GLU A 429 11.40 -22.43 -2.63
C GLU A 429 12.63 -22.24 -1.72
N GLN A 430 13.83 -22.49 -2.24
CA GLN A 430 15.09 -22.33 -1.49
C GLN A 430 15.32 -20.91 -0.95
N PHE A 431 14.70 -19.89 -1.55
CA PHE A 431 14.82 -18.49 -1.14
C PHE A 431 13.63 -17.99 -0.30
N ALA A 432 12.58 -18.81 -0.13
CA ALA A 432 11.32 -18.39 0.48
C ALA A 432 11.51 -17.76 1.87
N LYS A 433 12.21 -18.47 2.77
CA LYS A 433 12.47 -18.00 4.14
C LYS A 433 13.26 -16.70 4.18
N GLN A 434 14.21 -16.53 3.26
CA GLN A 434 15.07 -15.34 3.21
C GLN A 434 14.26 -14.13 2.73
N ILE A 435 13.48 -14.29 1.65
CA ILE A 435 12.57 -13.26 1.16
C ILE A 435 11.57 -12.86 2.24
N ASP A 436 10.92 -13.82 2.89
CA ASP A 436 9.93 -13.54 3.92
C ASP A 436 10.56 -12.77 5.08
N ALA A 437 11.73 -13.18 5.55
CA ALA A 437 12.46 -12.47 6.61
C ALA A 437 12.92 -11.06 6.19
N THR A 438 13.26 -10.86 4.91
CA THR A 438 13.63 -9.54 4.40
C THR A 438 12.42 -8.64 4.21
N VAL A 439 11.28 -9.14 3.73
CA VAL A 439 10.04 -8.35 3.64
C VAL A 439 9.61 -7.90 5.03
N PHE A 440 9.51 -8.84 5.97
CA PHE A 440 9.21 -8.55 7.37
C PHE A 440 10.06 -9.45 8.29
N PRO A 441 10.78 -8.89 9.27
CA PRO A 441 10.78 -7.48 9.71
C PRO A 441 11.78 -6.58 8.97
N GLY A 442 12.39 -7.04 7.86
CA GLY A 442 13.51 -6.31 7.24
C GLY A 442 13.16 -4.94 6.65
N VAL A 443 12.28 -4.87 5.65
CA VAL A 443 11.98 -3.63 4.90
C VAL A 443 10.58 -3.06 5.15
N GLN A 444 9.73 -3.78 5.87
CA GLN A 444 8.36 -3.36 6.21
C GLN A 444 7.99 -3.76 7.64
N GLY A 445 7.00 -3.06 8.20
CA GLY A 445 6.26 -3.44 9.40
C GLY A 445 4.98 -4.23 9.04
N GLY A 446 3.83 -3.85 9.63
CA GLY A 446 2.54 -4.50 9.39
C GLY A 446 2.12 -4.61 7.91
N PRO A 447 1.62 -5.77 7.46
CA PRO A 447 1.04 -5.91 6.13
C PRO A 447 -0.28 -5.14 6.00
N LEU A 448 -0.52 -4.56 4.83
CA LEU A 448 -1.78 -3.88 4.51
C LEU A 448 -2.86 -4.91 4.14
N MET A 449 -3.57 -5.44 5.14
CA MET A 449 -4.50 -6.57 4.95
C MET A 449 -5.65 -6.28 3.97
N HIS A 450 -6.15 -5.04 3.92
CA HIS A 450 -7.13 -4.60 2.93
C HIS A 450 -6.57 -4.66 1.49
N VAL A 451 -5.32 -4.25 1.28
CA VAL A 451 -4.62 -4.37 -0.01
C VAL A 451 -4.41 -5.84 -0.37
N ILE A 452 -4.02 -6.69 0.59
CA ILE A 452 -3.80 -8.12 0.34
C ILE A 452 -5.11 -8.81 -0.05
N ALA A 453 -6.22 -8.50 0.62
CA ALA A 453 -7.54 -8.99 0.24
C ALA A 453 -7.93 -8.52 -1.17
N ALA A 454 -7.69 -7.25 -1.49
CA ALA A 454 -7.92 -6.70 -2.82
C ALA A 454 -7.03 -7.37 -3.90
N LYS A 455 -5.77 -7.73 -3.57
CA LYS A 455 -4.91 -8.55 -4.44
C LYS A 455 -5.52 -9.94 -4.65
N ALA A 456 -6.06 -10.57 -3.60
CA ALA A 456 -6.71 -11.87 -3.71
C ALA A 456 -7.91 -11.82 -4.68
N VAL A 457 -8.71 -10.75 -4.66
CA VAL A 457 -9.82 -10.53 -5.62
C VAL A 457 -9.28 -10.37 -7.04
N CYS A 458 -8.28 -9.50 -7.24
CA CYS A 458 -7.60 -9.33 -8.53
C CYS A 458 -7.09 -10.65 -9.11
N PHE A 459 -6.41 -11.48 -8.30
CA PHE A 459 -5.91 -12.78 -8.77
C PHE A 459 -7.04 -13.75 -9.09
N GLN A 460 -8.15 -13.70 -8.36
CA GLN A 460 -9.33 -14.51 -8.68
C GLN A 460 -9.93 -14.11 -10.05
N GLU A 461 -10.01 -12.82 -10.34
CA GLU A 461 -10.42 -12.32 -11.65
C GLU A 461 -9.44 -12.74 -12.75
N ALA A 462 -8.13 -12.63 -12.48
CA ALA A 462 -7.10 -12.99 -13.43
C ALA A 462 -7.05 -14.49 -13.74
N LEU A 463 -7.50 -15.34 -12.82
CA LEU A 463 -7.67 -16.78 -13.03
C LEU A 463 -8.85 -17.15 -13.93
N GLN A 464 -9.75 -16.20 -14.25
CA GLN A 464 -10.90 -16.48 -15.11
C GLN A 464 -10.52 -16.48 -16.60
N PRO A 465 -11.15 -17.33 -17.44
CA PRO A 465 -10.87 -17.38 -18.88
C PRO A 465 -11.00 -16.04 -19.61
N GLN A 466 -11.94 -15.19 -19.18
CA GLN A 466 -12.18 -13.87 -19.77
C GLN A 466 -10.98 -12.94 -19.59
N PHE A 467 -10.16 -13.13 -18.55
CA PHE A 467 -8.96 -12.32 -18.36
C PHE A 467 -7.92 -12.59 -19.45
N ARG A 468 -7.75 -13.85 -19.87
CA ARG A 468 -6.89 -14.21 -21.00
C ARG A 468 -7.33 -13.53 -22.29
N GLU A 469 -8.63 -13.50 -22.55
CA GLU A 469 -9.19 -12.81 -23.70
C GLU A 469 -8.98 -11.29 -23.63
N TYR A 470 -9.18 -10.69 -22.45
CA TYR A 470 -8.87 -9.29 -22.20
C TYR A 470 -7.40 -8.96 -22.51
N GLN A 471 -6.45 -9.78 -22.04
CA GLN A 471 -5.02 -9.55 -22.31
C GLN A 471 -4.68 -9.69 -23.79
N ARG A 472 -5.35 -10.62 -24.51
CA ARG A 472 -5.21 -10.75 -25.97
C ARG A 472 -5.66 -9.46 -26.66
N GLN A 473 -6.81 -8.92 -26.25
CA GLN A 473 -7.33 -7.66 -26.77
C GLN A 473 -6.39 -6.47 -26.47
N VAL A 474 -5.76 -6.43 -25.30
CA VAL A 474 -4.78 -5.38 -24.95
C VAL A 474 -3.65 -5.32 -25.98
N VAL A 475 -3.08 -6.47 -26.37
CA VAL A 475 -2.00 -6.55 -27.36
C VAL A 475 -2.49 -6.19 -28.76
N LEU A 476 -3.69 -6.64 -29.16
CA LEU A 476 -4.28 -6.29 -30.46
C LEU A 476 -4.52 -4.78 -30.57
N ASN A 477 -5.08 -4.19 -29.52
CA ASN A 477 -5.28 -2.75 -29.42
C ASN A 477 -3.95 -2.00 -29.51
N ALA A 478 -2.91 -2.47 -28.81
CA ALA A 478 -1.60 -1.84 -28.85
C ALA A 478 -1.01 -1.83 -30.28
N LYS A 479 -1.16 -2.93 -31.02
CA LYS A 479 -0.74 -3.04 -32.42
C LYS A 479 -1.55 -2.13 -33.34
N ALA A 480 -2.87 -2.08 -33.17
CA ALA A 480 -3.75 -1.21 -33.95
C ALA A 480 -3.43 0.28 -33.73
N LEU A 481 -3.25 0.70 -32.47
CA LEU A 481 -2.88 2.08 -32.13
C LEU A 481 -1.51 2.46 -32.71
N ALA A 482 -0.51 1.58 -32.58
CA ALA A 482 0.81 1.80 -33.18
C ALA A 482 0.74 1.96 -34.70
N ALA A 483 -0.05 1.13 -35.38
CA ALA A 483 -0.25 1.22 -36.83
C ALA A 483 -0.99 2.49 -37.25
N GLY A 484 -2.03 2.89 -36.50
CA GLY A 484 -2.76 4.13 -36.72
C GLY A 484 -1.85 5.35 -36.60
N LEU A 485 -1.02 5.41 -35.56
CA LEU A 485 -0.06 6.50 -35.37
C LEU A 485 1.02 6.52 -36.47
N ALA A 486 1.50 5.37 -36.90
CA ALA A 486 2.44 5.28 -38.02
C ALA A 486 1.84 5.84 -39.32
N LYS A 487 0.54 5.60 -39.58
CA LYS A 487 -0.18 6.15 -40.73
C LYS A 487 -0.22 7.69 -40.71
N HIS A 488 -0.23 8.31 -39.54
CA HIS A 488 -0.13 9.78 -39.37
C HIS A 488 1.31 10.32 -39.45
N GLY A 489 2.27 9.45 -39.73
CA GLY A 489 3.69 9.81 -39.88
C GLY A 489 4.43 9.97 -38.55
N TYR A 490 3.95 9.38 -37.47
CA TYR A 490 4.73 9.23 -36.24
C TYR A 490 5.62 8.00 -36.33
N ARG A 491 6.87 8.10 -35.87
CA ARG A 491 7.78 6.95 -35.82
C ARG A 491 7.55 6.17 -34.54
N ILE A 492 7.34 4.85 -34.66
CA ILE A 492 7.23 3.95 -33.51
C ILE A 492 8.60 3.33 -33.23
N VAL A 493 9.12 3.53 -32.02
CA VAL A 493 10.41 2.98 -31.59
C VAL A 493 10.40 1.46 -31.73
N SER A 494 11.51 0.90 -32.21
CA SER A 494 11.72 -0.50 -32.56
C SER A 494 10.80 -1.04 -33.67
N GLY A 495 10.04 -0.16 -34.34
CA GLY A 495 9.16 -0.50 -35.48
C GLY A 495 7.78 -1.04 -35.12
N GLY A 496 7.33 -0.97 -33.86
CA GLY A 496 6.05 -1.54 -33.43
C GLY A 496 6.03 -2.00 -31.97
N THR A 497 5.09 -2.89 -31.63
CA THR A 497 4.96 -3.44 -30.28
C THR A 497 4.48 -4.89 -30.28
N ASP A 498 4.95 -5.66 -29.31
CA ASP A 498 4.55 -7.03 -28.99
C ASP A 498 3.86 -7.14 -27.62
N ASN A 499 3.68 -6.02 -26.92
CA ASN A 499 3.06 -5.96 -25.61
C ASN A 499 2.00 -4.84 -25.53
N HIS A 500 1.72 -4.33 -24.34
CA HIS A 500 0.61 -3.39 -24.09
C HIS A 500 0.98 -1.92 -24.27
N LEU A 501 2.24 -1.60 -24.61
CA LEU A 501 2.72 -0.23 -24.73
C LEU A 501 3.52 0.00 -26.01
N MET A 502 3.68 1.26 -26.38
CA MET A 502 4.58 1.70 -27.44
C MET A 502 5.23 3.03 -27.06
N LEU A 503 6.37 3.29 -27.69
CA LEU A 503 7.08 4.57 -27.61
C LEU A 503 6.95 5.28 -28.95
N VAL A 504 6.44 6.50 -28.92
CA VAL A 504 6.20 7.34 -30.09
C VAL A 504 7.25 8.43 -30.14
N ASP A 505 8.03 8.48 -31.21
CA ASP A 505 9.02 9.51 -31.46
C ASP A 505 8.35 10.71 -32.15
N LEU A 506 8.34 11.84 -31.46
CA LEU A 506 7.67 13.07 -31.85
C LEU A 506 8.62 14.05 -32.56
N ARG A 507 9.93 13.79 -32.52
CA ARG A 507 10.96 14.67 -33.10
C ARG A 507 10.77 14.91 -34.61
N PRO A 508 10.34 13.94 -35.45
CA PRO A 508 10.06 14.18 -36.87
C PRO A 508 8.95 15.20 -37.13
N LYS A 509 8.11 15.49 -36.13
CA LYS A 509 7.05 16.50 -36.18
C LYS A 509 7.44 17.79 -35.43
N GLU A 510 8.67 17.87 -34.94
CA GLU A 510 9.22 18.99 -34.17
C GLU A 510 8.42 19.29 -32.89
N ILE A 511 7.86 18.24 -32.27
CA ILE A 511 7.11 18.32 -31.01
C ILE A 511 7.92 17.61 -29.94
N ASN A 512 8.02 18.20 -28.75
CA ASN A 512 8.58 17.52 -27.58
C ASN A 512 7.47 16.89 -26.73
N GLY A 513 7.79 15.85 -25.96
CA GLY A 513 6.84 15.09 -25.15
C GLY A 513 6.14 15.92 -24.07
N LYS A 514 6.75 17.00 -23.55
CA LYS A 514 6.07 17.90 -22.60
C LYS A 514 4.93 18.63 -23.29
N GLU A 515 5.21 19.24 -24.44
CA GLU A 515 4.19 19.93 -25.25
C GLU A 515 3.09 18.97 -25.69
N ALA A 516 3.45 17.78 -26.19
CA ALA A 516 2.46 16.77 -26.59
C ALA A 516 1.54 16.37 -25.43
N GLN A 517 2.09 16.14 -24.24
CA GLN A 517 1.30 15.81 -23.05
C GLN A 517 0.32 16.94 -22.71
N GLU A 518 0.79 18.20 -22.65
CA GLU A 518 -0.06 19.35 -22.30
C GLU A 518 -1.18 19.59 -23.34
N VAL A 519 -0.89 19.40 -24.62
CA VAL A 519 -1.87 19.54 -25.71
C VAL A 519 -2.91 18.44 -25.66
N LEU A 520 -2.48 17.20 -25.47
CA LEU A 520 -3.38 16.04 -25.44
C LEU A 520 -4.25 16.05 -24.17
N ASP A 521 -3.73 16.45 -23.02
CA ASP A 521 -4.52 16.60 -21.79
C ASP A 521 -5.67 17.62 -21.97
N ARG A 522 -5.42 18.74 -22.68
CA ARG A 522 -6.47 19.72 -23.03
C ARG A 522 -7.55 19.11 -23.92
N ALA A 523 -7.14 18.26 -24.86
CA ALA A 523 -8.04 17.51 -25.74
C ALA A 523 -8.73 16.30 -25.06
N GLY A 524 -8.46 16.04 -23.77
CA GLY A 524 -9.06 14.91 -23.03
C GLY A 524 -8.37 13.56 -23.27
N ILE A 525 -7.14 13.57 -23.80
CA ILE A 525 -6.34 12.36 -24.05
C ILE A 525 -5.13 12.39 -23.11
N THR A 526 -5.10 11.50 -22.13
CA THR A 526 -4.07 11.52 -21.09
C THR A 526 -2.94 10.56 -21.43
N VAL A 527 -1.73 11.11 -21.55
CA VAL A 527 -0.50 10.38 -21.94
C VAL A 527 0.65 10.69 -20.99
N ASN A 528 1.75 9.96 -21.12
CA ASN A 528 2.98 10.22 -20.35
C ASN A 528 4.12 10.65 -21.29
N LYS A 529 4.70 11.84 -21.07
CA LYS A 529 5.97 12.21 -21.70
C LYS A 529 7.08 11.24 -21.31
N ASN A 530 7.89 10.80 -22.26
CA ASN A 530 8.90 9.78 -22.02
C ASN A 530 10.10 9.99 -22.96
N GLY A 531 11.32 9.79 -22.46
CA GLY A 531 12.49 9.68 -23.32
C GLY A 531 12.39 8.46 -24.25
N ILE A 532 13.09 8.49 -25.36
CA ILE A 532 13.25 7.32 -26.25
C ILE A 532 14.72 6.89 -26.28
N PRO A 533 15.05 5.66 -26.69
CA PRO A 533 16.44 5.28 -26.89
C PRO A 533 17.15 6.29 -27.80
N PHE A 534 18.36 6.71 -27.39
CA PHE A 534 19.17 7.70 -28.13
C PHE A 534 18.45 9.04 -28.34
N ASP A 535 17.68 9.46 -27.34
CA ASP A 535 17.02 10.76 -27.36
C ASP A 535 18.05 11.89 -27.43
N THR A 536 17.82 12.82 -28.36
CA THR A 536 18.63 14.03 -28.51
C THR A 536 18.03 15.21 -27.77
N TYR A 537 16.79 15.08 -27.28
CA TYR A 537 16.09 16.12 -26.57
C TYR A 537 16.40 16.09 -25.05
N PRO A 538 16.31 17.23 -24.35
CA PRO A 538 16.56 17.29 -22.92
C PRO A 538 15.56 16.46 -22.09
N ILE A 539 16.03 15.90 -20.96
CA ILE A 539 15.23 15.01 -20.08
C ILE A 539 13.87 15.61 -19.65
N PHE A 540 13.79 16.93 -19.40
CA PHE A 540 12.54 17.58 -18.99
C PHE A 540 11.56 17.89 -20.13
N LYS A 541 12.04 17.83 -21.37
CA LYS A 541 11.31 18.03 -22.63
C LYS A 541 11.70 16.92 -23.62
N PRO A 542 11.44 15.64 -23.28
CA PRO A 542 11.96 14.50 -24.05
C PRO A 542 11.40 14.49 -25.48
N GLY A 543 11.99 13.71 -26.38
CA GLY A 543 11.59 13.61 -27.78
C GLY A 543 10.37 12.73 -28.02
N GLY A 544 9.81 12.07 -27.00
CA GLY A 544 8.72 11.13 -27.17
C GLY A 544 7.64 11.14 -26.09
N ILE A 545 6.65 10.29 -26.33
CA ILE A 545 5.60 9.91 -25.38
C ILE A 545 5.52 8.38 -25.30
N ARG A 546 5.13 7.89 -24.13
CA ARG A 546 4.84 6.48 -23.88
C ARG A 546 3.34 6.32 -23.69
N ILE A 547 2.74 5.50 -24.54
CA ILE A 547 1.31 5.21 -24.53
C ILE A 547 1.07 3.71 -24.37
N GLY A 548 -0.02 3.34 -23.72
CA GLY A 548 -0.43 1.95 -23.58
C GLY A 548 -1.94 1.79 -23.56
N THR A 549 -2.38 0.57 -23.85
CA THR A 549 -3.78 0.23 -24.09
C THR A 549 -4.55 -0.48 -22.95
N PRO A 550 -4.00 -0.84 -21.77
CA PRO A 550 -4.78 -1.54 -20.74
C PRO A 550 -6.06 -0.80 -20.32
N ALA A 551 -5.98 0.49 -20.02
CA ALA A 551 -7.11 1.26 -19.49
C ALA A 551 -8.27 1.37 -20.50
N VAL A 552 -8.00 1.76 -21.75
CA VAL A 552 -9.01 1.80 -22.82
C VAL A 552 -9.57 0.42 -23.17
N THR A 553 -8.75 -0.64 -23.08
CA THR A 553 -9.23 -2.01 -23.30
C THR A 553 -10.16 -2.46 -22.18
N THR A 554 -9.88 -2.07 -20.93
CA THR A 554 -10.78 -2.34 -19.79
C THR A 554 -12.16 -1.69 -19.97
N ARG A 555 -12.24 -0.55 -20.67
CA ARG A 555 -13.51 0.10 -21.06
C ARG A 555 -14.28 -0.62 -22.16
N GLY A 556 -13.68 -1.64 -22.78
CA GLY A 556 -14.28 -2.41 -23.86
C GLY A 556 -13.94 -1.92 -25.27
N MET A 557 -13.05 -0.93 -25.42
CA MET A 557 -12.59 -0.46 -26.73
C MET A 557 -11.75 -1.54 -27.44
N LYS A 558 -11.84 -1.59 -28.76
CA LYS A 558 -11.17 -2.56 -29.64
C LYS A 558 -10.33 -1.86 -30.70
N GLU A 559 -9.86 -2.62 -31.69
CA GLU A 559 -8.94 -2.15 -32.71
C GLU A 559 -9.48 -0.96 -33.51
N GLU A 560 -10.77 -0.92 -33.82
CA GLU A 560 -11.41 0.19 -34.54
C GLU A 560 -11.30 1.49 -33.73
N GLU A 561 -11.63 1.46 -32.43
CA GLU A 561 -11.48 2.63 -31.57
C GLU A 561 -10.00 3.04 -31.39
N MET A 562 -9.06 2.12 -31.51
CA MET A 562 -7.63 2.48 -31.47
C MET A 562 -7.20 3.29 -32.69
N LEU A 563 -7.83 3.05 -33.86
CA LEU A 563 -7.63 3.87 -35.04
C LEU A 563 -8.26 5.26 -34.87
N ASP A 564 -9.48 5.33 -34.32
CA ASP A 564 -10.13 6.60 -33.97
C ASP A 564 -9.26 7.42 -32.99
N ILE A 565 -8.70 6.77 -31.97
CA ILE A 565 -7.79 7.41 -31.00
C ILE A 565 -6.53 7.93 -31.68
N ALA A 566 -5.96 7.18 -32.63
CA ALA A 566 -4.80 7.63 -33.39
C ALA A 566 -5.12 8.89 -34.22
N ASP A 567 -6.30 8.93 -34.85
CA ASP A 567 -6.80 10.09 -35.60
C ASP A 567 -6.96 11.31 -34.68
N LEU A 568 -7.61 11.15 -33.53
CA LEU A 568 -7.82 12.23 -32.55
C LEU A 568 -6.49 12.78 -32.00
N LEU A 569 -5.53 11.90 -31.69
CA LEU A 569 -4.20 12.27 -31.21
C LEU A 569 -3.46 13.10 -32.28
N ALA A 570 -3.48 12.63 -33.53
CA ALA A 570 -2.85 13.35 -34.64
C ALA A 570 -3.52 14.71 -34.89
N GLU A 571 -4.85 14.77 -34.87
CA GLU A 571 -5.64 16.00 -35.04
C GLU A 571 -5.30 17.03 -33.96
N ALA A 572 -5.23 16.62 -32.69
CA ALA A 572 -4.88 17.50 -31.57
C ALA A 572 -3.45 18.04 -31.71
N LEU A 573 -2.46 17.19 -32.00
CA LEU A 573 -1.06 17.62 -32.13
C LEU A 573 -0.82 18.50 -33.36
N ALA A 574 -1.54 18.26 -34.46
CA ALA A 574 -1.50 19.13 -35.64
C ALA A 574 -2.08 20.52 -35.35
N ASN A 575 -3.11 20.60 -34.51
CA ASN A 575 -3.80 21.84 -34.14
C ASN A 575 -3.41 22.39 -32.76
N ARG A 576 -2.23 22.04 -32.25
CA ARG A 576 -1.78 22.33 -30.88
C ARG A 576 -1.85 23.78 -30.42
N SER A 577 -1.81 24.75 -31.35
CA SER A 577 -1.91 26.19 -31.06
C SER A 577 -3.33 26.76 -31.21
N ASN A 578 -4.30 25.97 -31.67
CA ASN A 578 -5.67 26.40 -31.92
C ASN A 578 -6.62 25.85 -30.83
N ALA A 579 -7.06 26.74 -29.92
CA ALA A 579 -7.91 26.35 -28.79
C ALA A 579 -9.27 25.80 -29.23
N ASP A 580 -9.90 26.38 -30.26
CA ASP A 580 -11.21 25.95 -30.74
C ASP A 580 -11.14 24.55 -31.38
N ALA A 581 -10.06 24.27 -32.11
CA ALA A 581 -9.83 22.93 -32.67
C ALA A 581 -9.60 21.88 -31.57
N LEU A 582 -8.86 22.22 -30.51
CA LEU A 582 -8.66 21.32 -29.38
C LEU A 582 -9.97 21.03 -28.63
N GLU A 583 -10.86 22.02 -28.51
CA GLU A 583 -12.19 21.82 -27.93
C GLU A 583 -13.07 20.91 -28.81
N GLN A 584 -12.98 21.02 -30.13
CA GLN A 584 -13.67 20.09 -31.05
C GLN A 584 -13.15 18.65 -30.89
N VAL A 585 -11.83 18.46 -30.75
CA VAL A 585 -11.26 17.13 -30.45
C VAL A 585 -11.76 16.64 -29.09
N ARG A 586 -11.78 17.50 -28.07
CA ARG A 586 -12.30 17.17 -26.74
C ARG A 586 -13.76 16.69 -26.80
N GLN A 587 -14.60 17.32 -27.62
CA GLN A 587 -15.98 16.88 -27.79
C GLN A 587 -16.07 15.50 -28.47
N LYS A 588 -15.26 15.24 -29.49
CA LYS A 588 -15.17 13.91 -30.13
C LYS A 588 -14.68 12.84 -29.14
N VAL A 589 -13.70 13.18 -28.31
CA VAL A 589 -13.21 12.33 -27.22
C VAL A 589 -14.34 12.00 -26.25
N LEU A 590 -15.11 12.99 -25.82
CA LEU A 590 -16.25 12.81 -24.92
C LEU A 590 -17.34 11.92 -25.53
N ASP A 591 -17.61 12.07 -26.83
CA ASP A 591 -18.59 11.25 -27.54
C ASP A 591 -18.11 9.80 -27.70
N LEU A 592 -16.80 9.59 -27.93
CA LEU A 592 -16.20 8.25 -27.91
C LEU A 592 -16.28 7.63 -26.51
N THR A 593 -15.89 8.34 -25.45
CA THR A 593 -15.88 7.80 -24.08
C THR A 593 -17.27 7.52 -23.53
N ARG A 594 -18.30 8.27 -23.94
CA ARG A 594 -19.72 7.99 -23.63
C ARG A 594 -20.22 6.65 -24.17
N ARG A 595 -19.69 6.17 -25.31
CA ARG A 595 -20.02 4.85 -25.87
C ARG A 595 -19.40 3.70 -25.05
N PHE A 596 -18.36 3.99 -24.26
CA PHE A 596 -17.57 3.02 -23.51
C PHE A 596 -17.43 3.44 -22.04
N PRO A 597 -18.49 3.37 -21.23
CA PRO A 597 -18.44 3.78 -19.83
C PRO A 597 -17.44 2.94 -19.02
N LEU A 598 -16.87 3.51 -17.94
CA LEU A 598 -15.97 2.76 -17.07
C LEU A 598 -16.72 1.66 -16.28
N PRO A 599 -16.07 0.51 -16.02
CA PRO A 599 -16.63 -0.58 -15.21
C PRO A 599 -16.41 -0.35 -13.69
N ILE A 600 -16.82 0.82 -13.18
CA ILE A 600 -16.61 1.30 -11.79
C ILE A 600 -17.87 1.28 -10.91
#